data_AF-A0A943WRQ7-F1
#
_entry.id   AF-A0A943WRQ7-F1
#
_cell.length_a   1.000
_cell.length_b   1.000
_cell.length_c   1.000
_cell.angle_alpha   90.00
_cell.angle_beta   90.00
_cell.angle_gamma   90.00
#
_symmetry.space_group_name_H-M   'P 1'
#
loop_
_entity.id
_entity.type
_entity.pdbx_description
1 polymer ?
#
loop_
_entity_poly.entity_id
_entity_poly.type
_entity_poly.pdbx_seq_one_letter_code
_entity_poly.pdbx_strand_id
1 'polypeptide(L)'
;MKPVPRSPSTTPLSGSARETELRIRSIFQWNRQRPPLWAMVLIAALILTCGGLVSCQVQGGQTNEPAAQSGEGWDTQAVLDALFQSSDASILPPDSIQSELLDTVGTGEDITLAAAHFYDDYPRYSLVIGMVDRAGKVVGTPFETSGSGGRPYTAAFERGGSQYLLYTATWFHQSLSGGEAGVIRLDGDDFTWVWPVEGDVRDSRSQAYQEYHDYWEGRKPLMAPGGVDIFTENQDYGIYEGSPAQWVPAQNEVFWHTAEKDLPAGVYDQSRVWLDQFTRTGYNPWNARNTSALWQIVSLAPADGVYRDRNYDGEAVYELEARADNGEDLWFAASLLFDHSGERPIQVQHWSMGTKTEIDRSGSAAA
;
A
#
# COMPACT_ATOMS: atom_id res chain seq x y z
N MET A 1 -45.93 34.44 34.40
CA MET A 1 -44.98 33.61 33.62
C MET A 1 -44.74 32.32 34.39
N LYS A 2 -44.95 31.15 33.75
CA LYS A 2 -44.76 29.83 34.36
C LYS A 2 -43.25 29.55 34.57
N PRO A 3 -42.83 28.89 35.66
CA PRO A 3 -41.43 28.54 35.87
C PRO A 3 -41.01 27.42 34.91
N VAL A 4 -39.80 27.55 34.36
CA VAL A 4 -39.16 26.55 33.49
C VAL A 4 -38.65 25.39 34.36
N PRO A 5 -38.86 24.11 33.98
CA PRO A 5 -38.36 22.98 34.76
C PRO A 5 -36.84 22.85 34.61
N ARG A 6 -36.13 22.66 35.73
CA ARG A 6 -34.69 22.35 35.78
C ARG A 6 -34.52 20.84 35.64
N SER A 7 -33.82 20.39 34.62
CA SER A 7 -33.38 18.99 34.50
C SER A 7 -32.21 18.71 35.47
N PRO A 8 -32.02 17.47 35.96
CA PRO A 8 -31.06 17.15 37.02
C PRO A 8 -29.63 16.90 36.52
N SER A 9 -29.31 17.28 35.29
CA SER A 9 -28.02 16.99 34.63
C SER A 9 -27.32 18.27 34.16
N THR A 10 -27.20 19.25 35.06
CA THR A 10 -26.26 20.36 34.91
C THR A 10 -25.22 20.27 36.02
N THR A 11 -24.04 19.75 35.69
CA THR A 11 -22.89 19.73 36.61
C THR A 11 -22.31 21.16 36.72
N PRO A 12 -22.11 21.69 37.93
CA PRO A 12 -21.43 22.98 38.09
C PRO A 12 -19.97 22.88 37.62
N LEU A 13 -19.50 23.89 36.88
CA LEU A 13 -18.12 24.01 36.44
C LEU A 13 -17.17 23.98 37.65
N SER A 14 -16.48 22.85 37.84
CA SER A 14 -15.47 22.68 38.87
C SER A 14 -14.16 23.39 38.49
N GLY A 15 -13.36 23.76 39.49
CA GLY A 15 -12.22 24.67 39.40
C GLY A 15 -11.00 24.28 38.54
N SER A 16 -11.15 23.41 37.52
CA SER A 16 -10.03 22.98 36.67
C SER A 16 -9.64 23.99 35.58
N ALA A 17 -10.53 24.90 35.17
CA ALA A 17 -10.24 25.86 34.12
C ALA A 17 -9.13 26.86 34.52
N ARG A 18 -9.14 27.33 35.76
CA ARG A 18 -8.16 28.30 36.28
C ARG A 18 -6.79 27.64 36.53
N GLU A 19 -6.79 26.36 36.90
CA GLU A 19 -5.57 25.58 37.09
C GLU A 19 -4.91 25.23 35.74
N THR A 20 -5.73 24.97 34.72
CA THR A 20 -5.25 24.73 33.34
C THR A 20 -4.65 26.00 32.72
N GLU A 21 -5.26 27.17 32.96
CA GLU A 21 -4.74 28.46 32.49
C GLU A 21 -3.37 28.80 33.10
N LEU A 22 -3.18 28.51 34.40
CA LEU A 22 -1.89 28.74 35.09
C LEU A 22 -0.79 27.80 34.56
N ARG A 23 -1.11 26.55 34.23
CA ARG A 23 -0.16 25.61 33.59
C ARG A 23 0.25 26.07 32.20
N ILE A 24 -0.70 26.57 31.39
CA ILE A 24 -0.41 27.10 30.06
C ILE A 24 0.45 28.37 30.14
N ARG A 25 0.17 29.29 31.08
CA ARG A 25 1.02 30.46 31.31
C ARG A 25 2.43 30.09 31.78
N SER A 26 2.58 29.05 32.61
CA SER A 26 3.88 28.54 33.06
C SER A 26 4.74 27.99 31.90
N ILE A 27 4.12 27.38 30.89
CA ILE A 27 4.83 26.84 29.72
C ILE A 27 5.31 27.97 28.81
N PHE A 28 4.49 29.01 28.61
CA PHE A 28 4.86 30.17 27.78
C PHE A 28 5.87 31.11 28.45
N GLN A 29 6.00 31.08 29.78
CA GLN A 29 6.98 31.87 30.54
C GLN A 29 8.29 31.12 30.82
N TRP A 30 8.43 29.86 30.40
CA TRP A 30 9.70 29.14 30.52
C TRP A 30 10.76 29.81 29.63
N ASN A 31 11.71 30.44 30.30
CA ASN A 31 12.71 31.34 29.75
C ASN A 31 13.46 30.72 28.56
N ARG A 32 13.46 31.41 27.41
CA ARG A 32 14.27 31.09 26.21
C ARG A 32 15.76 31.22 26.52
N GLN A 33 16.35 30.24 27.20
CA GLN A 33 17.81 30.06 27.18
C GLN A 33 18.16 29.21 25.97
N ARG A 34 18.71 29.87 24.94
CA ARG A 34 19.27 29.19 23.78
C ARG A 34 20.42 28.29 24.25
N PRO A 35 20.52 27.04 23.77
CA PRO A 35 21.68 26.21 24.08
C PRO A 35 22.96 26.94 23.61
N PRO A 36 24.06 26.89 24.38
CA PRO A 36 25.30 27.58 24.03
C PRO A 36 25.79 27.09 22.66
N LEU A 37 26.10 28.03 21.76
CA LEU A 37 26.52 27.78 20.37
C LEU A 37 27.62 26.70 20.23
N TRP A 38 28.50 26.58 21.23
CA TRP A 38 29.56 25.58 21.27
C TRP A 38 29.03 24.13 21.34
N ALA A 39 27.87 23.89 21.96
CA ALA A 39 27.24 22.58 21.98
C ALA A 39 26.75 22.16 20.59
N MET A 40 26.24 23.11 19.80
CA MET A 40 25.82 22.86 18.41
C MET A 40 27.03 22.54 17.51
N VAL A 41 28.15 23.26 17.70
CA VAL A 41 29.39 23.03 16.93
C VAL A 41 30.02 21.68 17.26
N LEU A 42 30.00 21.26 18.54
CA LEU A 42 30.52 19.96 18.96
C LEU A 42 29.72 18.78 18.37
N ILE A 43 28.39 18.89 18.33
CA ILE A 43 27.53 17.87 17.72
C ILE A 43 27.78 17.80 16.21
N ALA A 44 27.89 18.94 15.53
CA ALA A 44 28.20 18.98 14.10
C ALA A 44 29.55 18.34 13.75
N ALA A 45 30.58 18.56 14.58
CA ALA A 45 31.89 17.93 14.42
C ALA A 45 31.84 16.41 14.61
N LEU A 46 31.04 15.93 15.57
CA LEU A 46 30.87 14.49 15.83
C LEU A 46 30.20 13.79 14.64
N ILE A 47 29.17 14.40 14.05
CA ILE A 47 28.45 13.87 12.88
C ILE A 47 29.39 13.76 11.66
N LEU A 48 30.22 14.78 11.43
CA LEU A 48 31.18 14.80 10.32
C LEU A 48 32.27 13.72 10.44
N THR A 49 32.61 13.27 11.65
CA THR A 49 33.59 12.18 11.84
C THR A 49 33.00 10.78 11.69
N CYS A 50 31.67 10.63 11.66
CA CYS A 50 31.00 9.33 11.58
C CYS A 50 30.59 8.93 10.15
N GLY A 51 30.64 9.84 9.17
CA GLY A 51 30.20 9.59 7.78
C GLY A 51 31.22 8.90 6.85
N GLY A 52 32.29 8.30 7.39
CA GLY A 52 33.45 7.90 6.58
C GLY A 52 33.65 6.42 6.26
N LEU A 53 32.87 5.48 6.81
CA LEU A 53 33.17 4.05 6.68
C LEU A 53 31.92 3.15 6.61
N VAL A 54 31.23 3.15 5.48
CA VAL A 54 30.48 1.95 5.03
C VAL A 54 30.72 1.82 3.53
N SER A 55 31.58 0.86 3.17
CA SER A 55 31.89 0.47 1.80
C SER A 55 30.91 -0.62 1.37
N CYS A 56 30.43 -0.51 0.13
CA CYS A 56 29.43 -1.37 -0.50
C CYS A 56 29.77 -2.87 -0.42
N GLN A 57 28.82 -3.68 0.06
CA GLN A 57 28.66 -5.06 -0.38
C GLN A 57 27.20 -5.29 -0.77
N VAL A 58 26.96 -5.30 -2.09
CA VAL A 58 25.74 -5.84 -2.70
C VAL A 58 25.79 -7.35 -2.50
N GLN A 59 25.01 -7.87 -1.56
CA GLN A 59 24.71 -9.28 -1.43
C GLN A 59 23.32 -9.50 -2.03
N GLY A 60 23.28 -9.87 -3.32
CA GLY A 60 22.05 -10.28 -3.99
C GLY A 60 21.49 -11.53 -3.33
N GLY A 61 20.37 -11.37 -2.63
CA GLY A 61 19.54 -12.48 -2.17
C GLY A 61 18.83 -13.09 -3.38
N GLN A 62 19.26 -14.29 -3.76
CA GLN A 62 18.65 -15.09 -4.82
C GLN A 62 17.31 -15.66 -4.32
N THR A 63 16.20 -15.20 -4.89
CA THR A 63 14.94 -15.93 -4.87
C THR A 63 14.95 -16.91 -6.04
N ASN A 64 14.90 -18.21 -5.73
CA ASN A 64 14.83 -19.29 -6.72
C ASN A 64 13.39 -19.47 -7.19
N GLU A 65 13.09 -19.17 -8.46
CA GLU A 65 12.40 -20.04 -9.44
C GLU A 65 12.19 -19.30 -10.79
N PRO A 66 12.02 -20.02 -11.92
CA PRO A 66 12.89 -19.83 -13.08
C PRO A 66 12.43 -18.73 -14.02
N ALA A 67 13.33 -17.75 -14.24
CA ALA A 67 13.31 -16.97 -15.47
C ALA A 67 13.56 -17.93 -16.65
N ALA A 68 12.54 -18.10 -17.49
CA ALA A 68 12.69 -18.77 -18.77
C ALA A 68 13.69 -17.97 -19.63
N GLN A 69 14.74 -18.67 -20.06
CA GLN A 69 15.82 -18.19 -20.90
C GLN A 69 15.34 -17.96 -22.34
N SER A 70 15.63 -16.79 -22.92
CA SER A 70 16.44 -16.62 -24.15
C SER A 70 16.12 -15.29 -24.85
N GLY A 71 17.15 -14.49 -25.10
CA GLY A 71 17.10 -13.13 -25.68
C GLY A 71 17.80 -12.17 -24.73
N GLU A 72 18.67 -11.28 -25.21
CA GLU A 72 19.33 -10.27 -24.37
C GLU A 72 18.25 -9.50 -23.59
N GLY A 73 18.14 -9.82 -22.29
CA GLY A 73 17.23 -9.14 -21.38
C GLY A 73 17.58 -7.66 -21.33
N TRP A 74 16.57 -6.85 -21.06
CA TRP A 74 16.77 -5.42 -20.84
C TRP A 74 17.78 -5.19 -19.73
N ASP A 75 18.74 -4.28 -19.94
CA ASP A 75 19.63 -3.85 -18.88
C ASP A 75 18.80 -3.08 -17.85
N THR A 76 18.51 -3.75 -16.73
CA THR A 76 17.71 -3.20 -15.62
C THR A 76 18.24 -1.86 -15.15
N GLN A 77 19.57 -1.68 -15.07
CA GLN A 77 20.13 -0.43 -14.60
C GLN A 77 19.93 0.68 -15.64
N ALA A 78 20.13 0.39 -16.92
CA ALA A 78 19.90 1.35 -17.99
C ALA A 78 18.43 1.81 -18.04
N VAL A 79 17.49 0.88 -17.84
CA VAL A 79 16.04 1.19 -17.76
C VAL A 79 15.74 2.08 -16.56
N LEU A 80 16.27 1.76 -15.37
CA LEU A 80 16.08 2.57 -14.17
C LEU A 80 16.68 3.97 -14.33
N ASP A 81 17.89 4.07 -14.87
CA ASP A 81 18.56 5.36 -15.12
C ASP A 81 17.75 6.21 -16.11
N ALA A 82 17.21 5.60 -17.16
CA ALA A 82 16.37 6.28 -18.15
C ALA A 82 15.10 6.86 -17.53
N LEU A 83 14.37 6.03 -16.76
CA LEU A 83 13.14 6.45 -16.10
C LEU A 83 13.42 7.52 -15.04
N PHE A 84 14.48 7.36 -14.25
CA PHE A 84 14.89 8.34 -13.24
C PHE A 84 15.19 9.71 -13.87
N GLN A 85 15.97 9.74 -14.96
CA GLN A 85 16.31 10.99 -15.66
C GLN A 85 15.10 11.67 -16.31
N SER A 86 14.04 10.92 -16.60
CA SER A 86 12.80 11.45 -17.19
C SER A 86 11.77 11.90 -16.14
N SER A 87 11.94 11.47 -14.89
CA SER A 87 11.02 11.78 -13.79
C SER A 87 11.27 13.16 -13.19
N ASP A 88 10.22 13.78 -12.67
CA ASP A 88 10.33 14.97 -11.81
C ASP A 88 10.51 14.51 -10.35
N ALA A 89 11.50 13.64 -10.10
CA ALA A 89 11.85 13.10 -8.79
C ALA A 89 12.42 14.15 -7.81
N SER A 90 12.02 15.41 -7.97
CA SER A 90 12.26 16.59 -7.13
C SER A 90 11.90 16.39 -5.65
N ILE A 91 11.21 15.31 -5.30
CA ILE A 91 10.79 14.99 -3.93
C ILE A 91 11.91 14.27 -3.13
N LEU A 92 12.88 13.65 -3.80
CA LEU A 92 13.89 12.79 -3.18
C LEU A 92 15.30 13.44 -3.20
N PRO A 93 16.03 13.54 -2.06
CA PRO A 93 17.43 13.97 -2.06
C PRO A 93 18.30 12.95 -2.80
N PRO A 94 19.15 13.35 -3.76
CA PRO A 94 19.84 12.43 -4.67
C PRO A 94 20.79 11.44 -3.98
N ASP A 95 21.36 11.81 -2.83
CA ASP A 95 22.39 11.01 -2.15
C ASP A 95 21.81 9.80 -1.38
N SER A 96 20.48 9.68 -1.27
CA SER A 96 19.79 8.60 -0.53
C SER A 96 18.76 7.86 -1.37
N ILE A 97 18.76 8.02 -2.69
CA ILE A 97 17.77 7.38 -3.57
C ILE A 97 18.14 5.94 -3.81
N GLN A 98 17.20 5.06 -3.52
CA GLN A 98 17.20 3.65 -3.89
C GLN A 98 16.21 3.46 -5.05
N SER A 99 16.46 2.44 -5.86
CA SER A 99 15.61 2.12 -7.01
C SER A 99 15.38 0.62 -7.15
N GLU A 100 14.20 0.27 -7.63
CA GLU A 100 13.78 -1.10 -7.91
C GLU A 100 12.93 -1.09 -9.18
N LEU A 101 13.19 -2.03 -10.09
CA LEU A 101 12.31 -2.27 -11.22
C LEU A 101 11.21 -3.23 -10.75
N LEU A 102 9.95 -2.77 -10.76
CA LEU A 102 8.81 -3.55 -10.25
C LEU A 102 8.29 -4.54 -11.28
N ASP A 103 8.13 -4.09 -12.52
CA ASP A 103 7.64 -4.91 -13.63
C ASP A 103 8.12 -4.37 -14.99
N THR A 104 8.10 -5.26 -15.97
CA THR A 104 8.30 -4.94 -17.39
C THR A 104 7.29 -5.64 -18.25
N VAL A 105 6.73 -4.92 -19.23
CA VAL A 105 5.73 -5.42 -20.17
C VAL A 105 6.17 -5.02 -21.58
N GLY A 106 6.14 -5.90 -22.56
CA GLY A 106 6.60 -5.57 -23.90
C GLY A 106 6.16 -6.57 -24.96
N THR A 107 5.66 -6.03 -26.08
CA THR A 107 5.22 -6.78 -27.27
C THR A 107 6.22 -6.70 -28.42
N GLY A 108 7.34 -5.98 -28.27
CA GLY A 108 8.31 -5.71 -29.34
C GLY A 108 9.77 -5.99 -28.96
N GLU A 109 10.63 -6.18 -29.97
CA GLU A 109 12.07 -6.38 -29.75
C GLU A 109 12.78 -5.09 -29.29
N ASP A 110 12.23 -3.91 -29.57
CA ASP A 110 12.95 -2.62 -29.46
C ASP A 110 12.51 -1.69 -28.32
N ILE A 111 11.32 -1.92 -27.73
CA ILE A 111 10.75 -1.08 -26.66
C ILE A 111 10.11 -1.96 -25.59
N THR A 112 10.29 -1.59 -24.32
CA THR A 112 9.58 -2.16 -23.18
C THR A 112 8.85 -1.07 -22.41
N LEU A 113 7.65 -1.36 -21.95
CA LEU A 113 7.03 -0.66 -20.84
C LEU A 113 7.71 -1.15 -19.56
N ALA A 114 8.06 -0.23 -18.68
CA ALA A 114 8.72 -0.51 -17.42
C ALA A 114 8.10 0.33 -16.31
N ALA A 115 7.94 -0.28 -15.13
CA ALA A 115 7.51 0.40 -13.91
C ALA A 115 8.63 0.37 -12.88
N ALA A 116 9.10 1.55 -12.50
CA ALA A 116 10.19 1.74 -11.55
C ALA A 116 9.68 2.38 -10.26
N HIS A 117 10.23 1.91 -9.15
CA HIS A 117 10.01 2.43 -7.82
C HIS A 117 11.29 3.12 -7.34
N PHE A 118 11.24 4.43 -7.16
CA PHE A 118 12.33 5.23 -6.60
C PHE A 118 11.94 5.68 -5.20
N TYR A 119 12.79 5.46 -4.20
CA TYR A 119 12.46 5.75 -2.81
C TYR A 119 13.68 6.17 -1.98
N ASP A 120 13.44 6.76 -0.83
CA ASP A 120 14.49 7.14 0.13
C ASP A 120 14.25 6.55 1.53
N ASP A 121 15.17 6.83 2.45
CA ASP A 121 15.09 6.40 3.86
C ASP A 121 13.91 7.02 4.65
N TYR A 122 13.18 7.99 4.07
CA TYR A 122 12.10 8.74 4.70
C TYR A 122 10.71 8.29 4.25
N PRO A 123 10.53 6.97 4.13
CA PRO A 123 9.54 6.29 3.28
C PRO A 123 8.83 7.18 2.25
N ARG A 124 9.55 7.98 1.46
CA ARG A 124 9.00 8.71 0.31
C ARG A 124 9.32 7.93 -0.94
N TYR A 125 8.40 7.92 -1.89
CA TYR A 125 8.62 7.26 -3.16
C TYR A 125 8.01 7.99 -4.35
N SER A 126 8.53 7.69 -5.53
CA SER A 126 7.93 7.94 -6.82
C SER A 126 7.81 6.61 -7.59
N LEU A 127 6.62 6.35 -8.12
CA LEU A 127 6.36 5.30 -9.11
C LEU A 127 6.40 5.96 -10.48
N VAL A 128 7.31 5.50 -11.33
CA VAL A 128 7.47 5.99 -12.71
C VAL A 128 7.20 4.85 -13.66
N ILE A 129 6.22 5.03 -14.54
CA ILE A 129 5.86 4.07 -15.59
C ILE A 129 6.13 4.70 -16.94
N GLY A 130 6.99 4.07 -17.75
CA GLY A 130 7.39 4.64 -19.04
C GLY A 130 7.80 3.59 -20.05
N MET A 131 7.77 3.99 -21.32
CA MET A 131 8.29 3.20 -22.43
C MET A 131 9.79 3.47 -22.56
N VAL A 132 10.62 2.45 -22.62
CA VAL A 132 12.07 2.56 -22.73
C VAL A 132 12.56 1.79 -23.95
N ASP A 133 13.35 2.44 -24.80
CA ASP A 133 13.97 1.83 -25.97
C ASP A 133 15.29 1.12 -25.65
N ARG A 134 15.78 0.28 -26.57
CA ARG A 134 17.05 -0.47 -26.43
C ARG A 134 18.29 0.39 -26.16
N ALA A 135 18.23 1.70 -26.44
CA ALA A 135 19.33 2.62 -26.14
C ALA A 135 19.28 3.13 -24.68
N GLY A 136 18.32 2.68 -23.88
CA GLY A 136 18.11 3.17 -22.52
C GLY A 136 17.53 4.58 -22.51
N LYS A 137 16.62 4.88 -23.44
CA LYS A 137 15.96 6.19 -23.52
C LYS A 137 14.45 6.04 -23.37
N VAL A 138 13.86 6.95 -22.61
CA VAL A 138 12.40 7.04 -22.49
C VAL A 138 11.78 7.53 -23.81
N VAL A 139 10.78 6.79 -24.27
CA VAL A 139 9.94 7.08 -25.42
C VAL A 139 8.61 7.64 -24.92
N GLY A 140 8.16 8.74 -25.52
CA GLY A 140 6.92 9.41 -25.09
C GLY A 140 7.01 10.06 -23.71
N THR A 141 5.86 10.21 -23.07
CA THR A 141 5.73 10.84 -21.75
C THR A 141 5.53 9.77 -20.69
N PRO A 142 6.41 9.65 -19.68
CA PRO A 142 6.18 8.73 -18.57
C PRO A 142 4.98 9.19 -17.73
N PHE A 143 4.35 8.23 -17.06
CA PHE A 143 3.44 8.49 -15.95
C PHE A 143 4.22 8.49 -14.65
N GLU A 144 3.93 9.45 -13.78
CA GLU A 144 4.55 9.54 -12.47
C GLU A 144 3.49 9.79 -11.40
N THR A 145 3.59 9.05 -10.31
CA THR A 145 2.83 9.31 -9.08
C THR A 145 3.72 9.10 -7.86
N SER A 146 3.47 9.83 -6.79
CA SER A 146 4.33 9.83 -5.61
C SER A 146 3.55 9.70 -4.32
N GLY A 147 4.21 9.16 -3.31
CA GLY A 147 3.60 8.92 -2.01
C GLY A 147 4.62 8.92 -0.89
N SER A 148 4.11 8.86 0.34
CA SER A 148 4.93 8.61 1.52
C SER A 148 4.23 7.65 2.45
N GLY A 149 4.99 6.81 3.15
CA GLY A 149 4.52 5.85 4.14
C GLY A 149 3.93 4.57 3.57
N GLY A 150 3.56 4.53 2.28
CA GLY A 150 3.13 3.33 1.55
C GLY A 150 4.20 2.84 0.55
N ARG A 151 3.84 1.85 -0.28
CA ARG A 151 4.68 1.32 -1.36
C ARG A 151 3.86 1.09 -2.63
N PRO A 152 4.36 1.41 -3.82
CA PRO A 152 3.70 1.05 -5.06
C PRO A 152 3.89 -0.43 -5.38
N TYR A 153 2.90 -1.03 -6.03
CA TYR A 153 2.94 -2.42 -6.49
C TYR A 153 2.44 -2.49 -7.93
N THR A 154 2.94 -3.47 -8.67
CA THR A 154 2.54 -3.72 -10.05
C THR A 154 2.26 -5.20 -10.28
N ALA A 155 1.48 -5.48 -11.33
CA ALA A 155 1.30 -6.81 -11.86
C ALA A 155 1.11 -6.75 -13.38
N ALA A 156 2.06 -7.32 -14.11
CA ALA A 156 1.92 -7.57 -15.55
C ALA A 156 0.96 -8.73 -15.83
N PHE A 157 0.08 -8.60 -16.82
CA PHE A 157 -0.81 -9.68 -17.24
C PHE A 157 -1.20 -9.60 -18.71
N GLU A 158 -1.65 -10.72 -19.28
CA GLU A 158 -2.16 -10.81 -20.65
C GLU A 158 -3.66 -11.09 -20.66
N ARG A 159 -4.40 -10.41 -21.53
CA ARG A 159 -5.83 -10.67 -21.77
C ARG A 159 -6.16 -10.49 -23.24
N GLY A 160 -6.69 -11.54 -23.86
CA GLY A 160 -7.11 -11.49 -25.26
C GLY A 160 -5.97 -11.20 -26.25
N GLY A 161 -4.74 -11.63 -25.94
CA GLY A 161 -3.55 -11.37 -26.76
C GLY A 161 -2.94 -9.98 -26.61
N SER A 162 -3.51 -9.13 -25.74
CA SER A 162 -2.95 -7.82 -25.38
C SER A 162 -2.29 -7.89 -24.01
N GLN A 163 -1.22 -7.13 -23.84
CA GLN A 163 -0.50 -7.02 -22.58
C GLN A 163 -0.93 -5.78 -21.80
N TYR A 164 -0.99 -5.95 -20.48
CA TYR A 164 -1.46 -4.94 -19.54
C TYR A 164 -0.53 -4.87 -18.34
N LEU A 165 -0.56 -3.73 -17.67
CA LEU A 165 0.07 -3.53 -16.38
C LEU A 165 -0.97 -2.94 -15.43
N LEU A 166 -1.24 -3.63 -14.32
CA LEU A 166 -1.92 -3.06 -13.17
C LEU A 166 -0.89 -2.40 -12.27
N TYR A 167 -1.19 -1.22 -11.73
CA TYR A 167 -0.42 -0.62 -10.65
C TYR A 167 -1.32 -0.16 -9.51
N THR A 168 -0.77 -0.12 -8.29
CA THR A 168 -1.32 0.57 -7.13
C THR A 168 -0.24 1.48 -6.54
N ALA A 169 -0.60 2.70 -6.15
CA ALA A 169 0.27 3.64 -5.46
C ALA A 169 -0.48 4.18 -4.23
N THR A 170 -0.10 3.68 -3.05
CA THR A 170 -0.73 4.05 -1.77
C THR A 170 0.17 4.94 -0.94
N TRP A 171 -0.43 5.68 -0.01
CA TRP A 171 0.31 6.53 0.92
C TRP A 171 -0.33 6.49 2.30
N PHE A 172 0.49 6.76 3.31
CA PHE A 172 0.10 6.94 4.70
C PHE A 172 0.91 8.07 5.33
N HIS A 173 0.23 9.10 5.83
CA HIS A 173 0.87 10.23 6.51
C HIS A 173 -0.05 10.81 7.58
N GLN A 174 0.47 11.00 8.80
CA GLN A 174 -0.27 11.56 9.94
C GLN A 174 -1.61 10.85 10.21
N SER A 175 -1.62 9.52 10.13
CA SER A 175 -2.82 8.66 10.28
C SER A 175 -3.80 8.70 9.11
N LEU A 176 -3.64 9.60 8.15
CA LEU A 176 -4.39 9.59 6.90
C LEU A 176 -3.76 8.58 5.96
N SER A 177 -4.60 7.91 5.18
CA SER A 177 -4.14 7.05 4.09
C SER A 177 -5.04 7.23 2.89
N GLY A 178 -4.49 6.93 1.73
CA GLY A 178 -5.21 6.93 0.46
C GLY A 178 -4.34 6.27 -0.59
N GLY A 179 -4.71 6.45 -1.84
CA GLY A 179 -3.94 5.95 -2.96
C GLY A 179 -4.76 5.92 -4.22
N GLU A 180 -4.10 5.46 -5.27
CA GLU A 180 -4.68 5.34 -6.60
C GLU A 180 -4.17 4.08 -7.28
N ALA A 181 -4.89 3.65 -8.30
CA ALA A 181 -4.55 2.47 -9.08
C ALA A 181 -5.05 2.65 -10.51
N GLY A 182 -4.43 1.91 -11.44
CA GLY A 182 -4.81 1.95 -12.83
C GLY A 182 -4.38 0.70 -13.56
N VAL A 183 -5.14 0.34 -14.59
CA VAL A 183 -4.70 -0.65 -15.58
C VAL A 183 -4.39 0.08 -16.86
N ILE A 184 -3.15 -0.09 -17.32
CA ILE A 184 -2.71 0.42 -18.60
C ILE A 184 -2.58 -0.73 -19.59
N ARG A 185 -2.96 -0.46 -20.84
CA ARG A 185 -2.74 -1.35 -21.98
C ARG A 185 -1.59 -0.81 -22.82
N LEU A 186 -0.72 -1.69 -23.26
CA LEU A 186 0.30 -1.37 -24.25
C LEU A 186 -0.34 -1.23 -25.64
N ASP A 187 -0.15 -0.09 -26.29
CA ASP A 187 -0.66 0.24 -27.62
C ASP A 187 0.49 0.69 -28.54
N GLY A 188 1.29 -0.28 -29.00
CA GLY A 188 2.43 -0.02 -29.88
C GLY A 188 3.61 0.60 -29.13
N ASP A 189 3.95 1.85 -29.45
CA ASP A 189 5.04 2.63 -28.84
C ASP A 189 4.57 3.55 -27.70
N ASP A 190 3.31 3.46 -27.30
CA ASP A 190 2.72 4.18 -26.16
C ASP A 190 1.81 3.25 -25.33
N PHE A 191 1.25 3.77 -24.25
CA PHE A 191 0.26 3.10 -23.41
C PHE A 191 -0.89 4.03 -23.04
N THR A 192 -2.04 3.44 -22.72
CA THR A 192 -3.24 4.18 -22.31
C THR A 192 -3.96 3.46 -21.17
N TRP A 193 -4.71 4.21 -20.35
CA TRP A 193 -5.51 3.61 -19.29
C TRP A 193 -6.77 3.00 -19.87
N VAL A 194 -7.09 1.81 -19.38
CA VAL A 194 -8.34 1.10 -19.67
C VAL A 194 -9.19 0.93 -18.41
N TRP A 195 -8.65 1.30 -17.24
CA TRP A 195 -9.34 1.29 -15.95
C TRP A 195 -8.59 2.19 -14.95
N PRO A 196 -9.28 2.85 -14.02
CA PRO A 196 -10.75 2.91 -13.84
C PRO A 196 -11.47 3.78 -14.87
N VAL A 197 -10.71 4.57 -15.63
CA VAL A 197 -11.19 5.43 -16.71
C VAL A 197 -10.42 5.09 -17.98
N GLU A 198 -11.10 5.12 -19.13
CA GLU A 198 -10.46 4.94 -20.43
C GLU A 198 -9.84 6.27 -20.92
N GLY A 199 -8.56 6.24 -21.29
CA GLY A 199 -7.89 7.39 -21.90
C GLY A 199 -6.53 7.73 -21.28
N ASP A 200 -5.91 8.80 -21.78
CA ASP A 200 -4.61 9.26 -21.28
C ASP A 200 -4.78 10.16 -20.04
N VAL A 201 -4.32 9.68 -18.89
CA VAL A 201 -4.36 10.41 -17.62
C VAL A 201 -3.08 11.21 -17.35
N ARG A 202 -2.11 11.27 -18.28
CA ARG A 202 -0.88 12.06 -18.08
C ARG A 202 -1.11 13.56 -18.27
N ASP A 203 -2.11 13.96 -19.05
CA ASP A 203 -2.45 15.37 -19.26
C ASP A 203 -3.45 15.87 -18.20
N SER A 204 -2.97 16.70 -17.27
CA SER A 204 -3.80 17.30 -16.20
C SER A 204 -4.98 18.15 -16.67
N ARG A 205 -5.03 18.50 -17.96
CA ARG A 205 -6.14 19.23 -18.58
C ARG A 205 -7.15 18.32 -19.26
N SER A 206 -6.85 17.03 -19.39
CA SER A 206 -7.72 16.07 -20.05
C SER A 206 -8.93 15.72 -19.18
N GLN A 207 -10.02 15.32 -19.84
CA GLN A 207 -11.18 14.78 -19.15
C GLN A 207 -10.83 13.47 -18.41
N ALA A 208 -10.00 12.62 -19.01
CA ALA A 208 -9.59 11.35 -18.41
C ALA A 208 -8.81 11.56 -17.10
N TYR A 209 -7.96 12.58 -17.02
CA TYR A 209 -7.28 12.95 -15.77
C TYR A 209 -8.29 13.33 -14.68
N GLN A 210 -9.24 14.22 -14.99
CA GLN A 210 -10.23 14.67 -14.01
C GLN A 210 -11.08 13.49 -13.51
N GLU A 211 -11.62 12.68 -14.43
CA GLU A 211 -12.43 11.51 -14.07
C GLU A 211 -11.63 10.46 -13.28
N TYR A 212 -10.35 10.27 -13.60
CA TYR A 212 -9.46 9.35 -12.87
C TYR A 212 -9.24 9.80 -11.43
N HIS A 213 -8.96 11.08 -11.20
CA HIS A 213 -8.77 11.60 -9.83
C HIS A 213 -10.09 11.65 -9.05
N ASP A 214 -11.20 12.04 -9.69
CA ASP A 214 -12.53 12.00 -9.08
C ASP A 214 -12.94 10.56 -8.70
N TYR A 215 -12.53 9.55 -9.48
CA TYR A 215 -12.77 8.15 -9.16
C TYR A 215 -12.09 7.73 -7.85
N TRP A 216 -10.88 8.21 -7.58
CA TRP A 216 -10.13 7.84 -6.37
C TRP A 216 -10.48 8.71 -5.15
N GLU A 217 -11.23 9.80 -5.33
CA GLU A 217 -11.75 10.58 -4.21
C GLU A 217 -12.68 9.71 -3.33
N GLY A 218 -12.37 9.60 -2.04
CA GLY A 218 -13.10 8.75 -1.10
C GLY A 218 -12.94 7.25 -1.34
N ARG A 219 -11.89 6.83 -2.08
CA ARG A 219 -11.53 5.43 -2.31
C ARG A 219 -10.07 5.14 -2.00
N LYS A 220 -9.77 3.89 -1.62
CA LYS A 220 -8.39 3.40 -1.47
C LYS A 220 -8.24 2.04 -2.15
N PRO A 221 -7.24 1.86 -3.02
CA PRO A 221 -6.90 0.54 -3.56
C PRO A 221 -5.89 -0.20 -2.68
N LEU A 222 -5.94 -1.53 -2.73
CA LEU A 222 -4.88 -2.44 -2.32
C LEU A 222 -4.70 -3.52 -3.36
N MET A 223 -3.45 -3.87 -3.69
CA MET A 223 -3.17 -5.02 -4.53
C MET A 223 -3.79 -6.28 -3.90
N ALA A 224 -4.38 -7.12 -4.73
CA ALA A 224 -5.10 -8.33 -4.33
C ALA A 224 -4.89 -9.45 -5.36
N PRO A 225 -5.19 -10.71 -5.03
CA PRO A 225 -5.07 -11.80 -5.99
C PRO A 225 -6.00 -11.55 -7.18
N GLY A 226 -5.44 -11.51 -8.38
CA GLY A 226 -6.19 -11.28 -9.62
C GLY A 226 -6.47 -9.81 -9.94
N GLY A 227 -6.19 -8.87 -9.04
CA GLY A 227 -6.47 -7.46 -9.28
C GLY A 227 -6.34 -6.55 -8.05
N VAL A 228 -7.40 -5.84 -7.69
CA VAL A 228 -7.39 -4.80 -6.65
C VAL A 228 -8.61 -4.91 -5.75
N ASP A 229 -8.38 -4.90 -4.43
CA ASP A 229 -9.43 -4.64 -3.46
C ASP A 229 -9.61 -3.12 -3.30
N ILE A 230 -10.83 -2.64 -3.48
CA ILE A 230 -11.19 -1.23 -3.35
C ILE A 230 -12.01 -1.05 -2.08
N PHE A 231 -11.58 -0.05 -1.33
CA PHE A 231 -12.23 0.38 -0.11
C PHE A 231 -12.86 1.75 -0.34
N THR A 232 -13.95 2.01 0.38
CA THR A 232 -14.59 3.33 0.43
C THR A 232 -14.56 3.87 1.85
N GLU A 233 -14.70 5.18 1.99
CA GLU A 233 -14.82 5.80 3.31
C GLU A 233 -16.07 5.30 4.05
N ASN A 234 -15.88 4.95 5.32
CA ASN A 234 -16.96 4.58 6.22
C ASN A 234 -17.69 5.85 6.71
N GLN A 235 -18.90 6.06 6.19
CA GLN A 235 -19.71 7.22 6.54
C GLN A 235 -20.28 7.20 7.97
N ASP A 236 -20.35 6.02 8.61
CA ASP A 236 -20.87 5.89 9.98
C ASP A 236 -19.89 6.45 11.02
N TYR A 237 -18.61 6.51 10.68
CA TYR A 237 -17.60 7.19 11.46
C TYR A 237 -17.39 8.57 10.88
N GLY A 238 -18.17 9.52 11.39
CA GLY A 238 -18.08 10.91 10.97
C GLY A 238 -16.63 11.40 10.97
N ILE A 239 -16.23 12.04 9.87
CA ILE A 239 -15.02 12.84 9.80
C ILE A 239 -15.21 13.99 10.80
N TYR A 240 -14.85 13.80 12.06
CA TYR A 240 -14.54 14.96 12.88
C TYR A 240 -13.35 15.63 12.22
N GLU A 241 -13.46 16.92 11.90
CA GLU A 241 -12.45 17.71 11.19
C GLU A 241 -11.02 17.32 11.63
N GLY A 242 -10.26 16.66 10.74
CA GLY A 242 -8.91 16.15 11.00
C GLY A 242 -8.78 14.70 11.49
N SER A 243 -9.86 13.94 11.58
CA SER A 243 -9.82 12.50 11.90
C SER A 243 -9.56 11.67 10.65
N PRO A 244 -8.73 10.61 10.75
CA PRO A 244 -8.41 9.80 9.59
C PRO A 244 -9.61 9.03 9.05
N ALA A 245 -9.69 8.95 7.72
CA ALA A 245 -10.69 8.13 7.03
C ALA A 245 -10.59 6.67 7.50
N GLN A 246 -11.75 6.09 7.75
CA GLN A 246 -11.85 4.65 7.96
C GLN A 246 -12.29 4.01 6.68
N TRP A 247 -11.53 3.03 6.22
CA TRP A 247 -11.75 2.31 4.99
C TRP A 247 -12.57 1.06 5.29
N VAL A 248 -13.64 0.86 4.52
CA VAL A 248 -14.42 -0.39 4.53
C VAL A 248 -14.31 -1.07 3.17
N PRO A 249 -14.12 -2.40 3.11
CA PRO A 249 -14.12 -3.12 1.85
C PRO A 249 -15.42 -2.84 1.08
N ALA A 250 -15.29 -2.49 -0.20
CA ALA A 250 -16.43 -2.14 -1.04
C ALA A 250 -16.56 -3.07 -2.25
N GLN A 251 -15.45 -3.34 -2.94
CA GLN A 251 -15.43 -4.21 -4.12
C GLN A 251 -14.06 -4.87 -4.31
N ASN A 252 -14.06 -6.02 -4.98
CA ASN A 252 -12.86 -6.68 -5.49
C ASN A 252 -12.92 -6.63 -7.02
N GLU A 253 -12.02 -5.84 -7.62
CA GLU A 253 -11.89 -5.72 -9.07
C GLU A 253 -10.86 -6.74 -9.56
N VAL A 254 -11.22 -7.58 -10.53
CA VAL A 254 -10.35 -8.67 -11.01
C VAL A 254 -10.15 -8.63 -12.51
N PHE A 255 -8.88 -8.67 -12.89
CA PHE A 255 -8.41 -8.53 -14.27
C PHE A 255 -7.92 -9.86 -14.86
N TRP A 256 -7.40 -10.77 -14.04
CA TRP A 256 -7.02 -12.13 -14.44
C TRP A 256 -7.52 -13.18 -13.44
N HIS A 257 -7.65 -14.43 -13.89
CA HIS A 257 -8.11 -15.52 -13.02
C HIS A 257 -7.02 -15.92 -12.03
N THR A 258 -7.42 -16.16 -10.79
CA THR A 258 -6.61 -16.77 -9.73
C THR A 258 -7.45 -17.79 -8.97
N ALA A 259 -6.80 -18.65 -8.19
CA ALA A 259 -7.49 -19.71 -7.45
C ALA A 259 -8.50 -19.15 -6.43
N GLU A 260 -8.33 -17.93 -5.93
CA GLU A 260 -9.27 -17.25 -5.04
C GLU A 260 -10.65 -17.05 -5.67
N LYS A 261 -10.74 -16.97 -7.02
CA LYS A 261 -12.03 -16.91 -7.73
C LYS A 261 -12.82 -18.21 -7.67
N ASP A 262 -12.16 -19.32 -7.38
CA ASP A 262 -12.76 -20.65 -7.30
C ASP A 262 -13.18 -21.01 -5.87
N LEU A 263 -12.97 -20.11 -4.90
CA LEU A 263 -13.44 -20.28 -3.53
C LEU A 263 -14.97 -20.24 -3.45
N PRO A 264 -15.58 -20.92 -2.44
CA PRO A 264 -17.01 -20.80 -2.21
C PRO A 264 -17.48 -19.36 -2.01
N ALA A 265 -18.75 -19.11 -2.32
CA ALA A 265 -19.30 -17.76 -2.30
C ALA A 265 -19.10 -17.09 -0.93
N GLY A 266 -18.56 -15.87 -0.95
CA GLY A 266 -18.37 -15.04 0.24
C GLY A 266 -17.17 -15.41 1.10
N VAL A 267 -16.40 -16.47 0.81
CA VAL A 267 -15.18 -16.78 1.59
C VAL A 267 -14.18 -15.63 1.50
N TYR A 268 -13.87 -15.18 0.27
CA TYR A 268 -12.94 -14.08 0.06
C TYR A 268 -13.44 -12.79 0.74
N ASP A 269 -14.68 -12.38 0.46
CA ASP A 269 -15.25 -11.13 0.99
C ASP A 269 -15.31 -11.12 2.53
N GLN A 270 -15.70 -12.25 3.15
CA GLN A 270 -15.77 -12.34 4.61
C GLN A 270 -14.37 -12.40 5.24
N SER A 271 -13.41 -13.09 4.63
CA SER A 271 -12.00 -13.06 5.06
C SER A 271 -11.41 -11.65 4.99
N ARG A 272 -11.69 -10.91 3.92
CA ARG A 272 -11.28 -9.52 3.74
C ARG A 272 -11.86 -8.62 4.85
N VAL A 273 -13.18 -8.67 5.05
CA VAL A 273 -13.84 -7.91 6.13
C VAL A 273 -13.28 -8.28 7.51
N TRP A 274 -13.07 -9.57 7.76
CA TRP A 274 -12.48 -10.05 9.01
C TRP A 274 -11.06 -9.50 9.22
N LEU A 275 -10.18 -9.61 8.22
CA LEU A 275 -8.78 -9.16 8.30
C LEU A 275 -8.70 -7.68 8.67
N ASP A 276 -9.48 -6.84 7.99
CA ASP A 276 -9.51 -5.41 8.26
C ASP A 276 -10.09 -5.09 9.64
N GLN A 277 -11.15 -5.77 10.09
CA GLN A 277 -11.69 -5.56 11.44
C GLN A 277 -10.73 -6.04 12.53
N PHE A 278 -10.09 -7.19 12.34
CA PHE A 278 -9.20 -7.82 13.31
C PHE A 278 -7.93 -6.99 13.54
N THR A 279 -7.35 -6.44 12.47
CA THR A 279 -6.08 -5.71 12.50
C THR A 279 -6.22 -4.19 12.71
N ARG A 280 -7.45 -3.68 12.69
CA ARG A 280 -7.68 -2.22 12.69
C ARG A 280 -7.32 -1.51 14.00
N THR A 281 -7.49 -2.18 15.14
CA THR A 281 -7.23 -1.57 16.47
C THR A 281 -5.88 -1.95 17.07
N GLY A 282 -5.21 -2.95 16.50
CA GLY A 282 -3.87 -3.43 16.84
C GLY A 282 -3.42 -4.44 15.78
N TYR A 283 -2.13 -4.78 15.75
CA TYR A 283 -1.58 -5.68 14.71
C TYR A 283 -1.65 -5.08 13.29
N ASN A 284 -1.40 -3.78 13.16
CA ASN A 284 -1.27 -3.13 11.86
C ASN A 284 0.15 -2.59 11.61
N PRO A 285 0.53 -2.41 10.33
CA PRO A 285 1.91 -2.08 9.96
C PRO A 285 2.42 -0.74 10.49
N TRP A 286 1.53 0.21 10.74
CA TRP A 286 1.91 1.54 11.23
C TRP A 286 1.76 1.71 12.75
N ASN A 287 1.40 0.64 13.48
CA ASN A 287 1.06 0.67 14.91
C ASN A 287 0.11 1.84 15.26
N ALA A 288 -0.80 2.14 14.32
CA ALA A 288 -1.73 3.25 14.40
C ALA A 288 -3.06 2.76 14.98
N ARG A 289 -3.70 3.58 15.80
CA ARG A 289 -5.02 3.21 16.33
C ARG A 289 -6.08 3.45 15.28
N ASN A 290 -6.94 2.44 15.11
CA ASN A 290 -8.19 2.58 14.37
C ASN A 290 -7.96 2.94 12.89
N THR A 291 -7.00 2.26 12.26
CA THR A 291 -6.63 2.44 10.85
C THR A 291 -6.96 1.13 10.11
N SER A 292 -7.37 1.21 8.84
CA SER A 292 -7.94 0.08 8.06
C SER A 292 -7.41 0.11 6.63
N ALA A 293 -7.61 -0.96 5.84
CA ALA A 293 -7.06 -1.12 4.50
C ALA A 293 -5.53 -1.04 4.48
N LEU A 294 -4.89 -1.89 5.30
CA LEU A 294 -3.44 -1.87 5.55
C LEU A 294 -2.71 -3.15 5.13
N TRP A 295 -3.48 -4.19 4.80
CA TRP A 295 -2.99 -5.52 4.50
C TRP A 295 -3.48 -5.96 3.12
N GLN A 296 -2.56 -6.13 2.19
CA GLN A 296 -2.82 -6.72 0.88
C GLN A 296 -2.99 -8.23 1.06
N ILE A 297 -4.09 -8.82 0.57
CA ILE A 297 -4.18 -10.29 0.58
C ILE A 297 -3.28 -10.77 -0.55
N VAL A 298 -2.38 -11.69 -0.22
CA VAL A 298 -1.46 -12.29 -1.18
C VAL A 298 -1.97 -13.66 -1.61
N SER A 299 -2.55 -14.42 -0.68
CA SER A 299 -3.21 -15.68 -0.99
C SER A 299 -4.34 -16.00 -0.02
N LEU A 300 -5.34 -16.73 -0.51
CA LEU A 300 -6.36 -17.37 0.31
C LEU A 300 -6.72 -18.73 -0.29
N ALA A 301 -6.39 -19.81 0.42
CA ALA A 301 -6.54 -21.17 -0.10
C ALA A 301 -7.12 -22.12 0.95
N PRO A 302 -7.87 -23.18 0.56
CA PRO A 302 -8.29 -24.23 1.48
C PRO A 302 -7.07 -24.93 2.09
N ALA A 303 -7.06 -25.11 3.40
CA ALA A 303 -5.95 -25.75 4.12
C ALA A 303 -5.72 -27.21 3.69
N ASP A 304 -6.78 -27.89 3.24
CA ASP A 304 -6.72 -29.26 2.69
C ASP A 304 -6.43 -29.31 1.18
N GLY A 305 -6.25 -28.14 0.54
CA GLY A 305 -6.08 -28.01 -0.91
C GLY A 305 -7.34 -28.32 -1.73
N VAL A 306 -8.49 -28.56 -1.09
CA VAL A 306 -9.74 -28.93 -1.78
C VAL A 306 -10.61 -27.70 -1.99
N TYR A 307 -10.63 -27.21 -3.24
CA TYR A 307 -11.56 -26.18 -3.68
C TYR A 307 -12.96 -26.77 -3.81
N ARG A 308 -13.88 -26.25 -3.00
CA ARG A 308 -15.24 -26.75 -2.86
C ARG A 308 -16.20 -26.01 -3.80
N ASP A 309 -17.35 -26.62 -4.06
CA ASP A 309 -18.40 -25.99 -4.86
C ASP A 309 -18.82 -24.63 -4.26
N ARG A 310 -19.24 -23.71 -5.12
CA ARG A 310 -19.67 -22.38 -4.75
C ARG A 310 -20.75 -22.37 -3.65
N ASN A 311 -21.58 -23.41 -3.59
CA ASN A 311 -22.69 -23.56 -2.64
C ASN A 311 -22.42 -24.61 -1.56
N TYR A 312 -21.15 -24.94 -1.28
CA TYR A 312 -20.77 -25.82 -0.17
C TYR A 312 -21.37 -25.32 1.15
N ASP A 313 -21.91 -26.22 1.96
CA ASP A 313 -22.67 -25.94 3.19
C ASP A 313 -22.03 -26.54 4.46
N GLY A 314 -20.88 -27.20 4.32
CA GLY A 314 -20.14 -27.78 5.45
C GLY A 314 -19.15 -26.82 6.10
N GLU A 315 -18.27 -27.36 6.95
CA GLU A 315 -17.15 -26.63 7.52
C GLU A 315 -15.88 -26.81 6.66
N ALA A 316 -15.04 -25.78 6.59
CA ALA A 316 -13.75 -25.83 5.91
C ALA A 316 -12.77 -24.82 6.52
N VAL A 317 -11.47 -25.15 6.50
CA VAL A 317 -10.40 -24.26 6.96
C VAL A 317 -9.72 -23.65 5.75
N TYR A 318 -9.47 -22.34 5.81
CA TYR A 318 -8.74 -21.60 4.79
C TYR A 318 -7.53 -20.91 5.41
N GLU A 319 -6.39 -21.03 4.72
CA GLU A 319 -5.16 -20.33 5.06
C GLU A 319 -5.11 -19.00 4.31
N LEU A 320 -5.05 -17.92 5.08
CA LEU A 320 -4.94 -16.55 4.61
C LEU A 320 -3.49 -16.09 4.78
N GLU A 321 -2.92 -15.52 3.73
CA GLU A 321 -1.67 -14.77 3.82
C GLU A 321 -1.85 -13.35 3.31
N ALA A 322 -1.37 -12.38 4.08
CA ALA A 322 -1.43 -10.97 3.75
C ALA A 322 -0.09 -10.27 4.02
N ARG A 323 0.21 -9.25 3.21
CA ARG A 323 1.41 -8.43 3.31
C ARG A 323 1.04 -6.99 3.68
N ALA A 324 1.88 -6.35 4.48
CA ALA A 324 1.75 -4.95 4.82
C ALA A 324 1.89 -4.03 3.59
N ASP A 325 1.03 -3.03 3.49
CA ASP A 325 1.04 -2.01 2.42
C ASP A 325 2.09 -0.89 2.65
N ASN A 326 2.84 -0.94 3.77
CA ASN A 326 3.84 0.08 4.15
C ASN A 326 5.23 -0.16 3.54
N GLY A 327 5.40 -1.25 2.77
CA GLY A 327 6.66 -1.61 2.11
C GLY A 327 7.65 -2.39 2.97
N GLU A 328 7.40 -2.58 4.27
CA GLU A 328 8.23 -3.41 5.13
C GLU A 328 8.07 -4.91 4.79
N ASP A 329 9.06 -5.72 5.17
CA ASP A 329 8.92 -7.18 5.20
C ASP A 329 8.09 -7.58 6.43
N LEU A 330 6.80 -7.27 6.38
CA LEU A 330 5.83 -7.55 7.42
C LEU A 330 4.63 -8.28 6.82
N TRP A 331 4.34 -9.45 7.37
CA TRP A 331 3.35 -10.39 6.89
C TRP A 331 2.43 -10.81 8.02
N PHE A 332 1.21 -11.16 7.64
CA PHE A 332 0.16 -11.67 8.51
C PHE A 332 -0.37 -12.97 7.91
N ALA A 333 -0.42 -14.02 8.72
CA ALA A 333 -1.00 -15.30 8.33
C ALA A 333 -2.07 -15.73 9.33
N ALA A 334 -3.14 -16.34 8.84
CA ALA A 334 -4.22 -16.85 9.68
C ALA A 334 -4.89 -18.09 9.09
N SER A 335 -5.25 -19.01 9.98
CA SER A 335 -6.04 -20.20 9.66
C SER A 335 -7.48 -19.97 10.13
N LEU A 336 -8.40 -19.92 9.16
CA LEU A 336 -9.78 -19.48 9.34
C LEU A 336 -10.74 -20.64 9.10
N LEU A 337 -11.45 -21.07 10.16
CA LEU A 337 -12.54 -22.03 10.06
C LEU A 337 -13.82 -21.31 9.68
N PHE A 338 -14.34 -21.67 8.51
CA PHE A 338 -15.64 -21.24 8.01
C PHE A 338 -16.68 -22.32 8.25
N ASP A 339 -17.83 -21.89 8.76
CA ASP A 339 -19.07 -22.65 8.73
C ASP A 339 -19.93 -22.09 7.60
N HIS A 340 -19.98 -22.80 6.47
CA HIS A 340 -20.65 -22.30 5.27
C HIS A 340 -22.18 -22.35 5.35
N SER A 341 -22.74 -22.96 6.41
CA SER A 341 -24.18 -22.84 6.70
C SER A 341 -24.57 -21.41 7.11
N GLY A 342 -23.60 -20.59 7.54
CA GLY A 342 -23.82 -19.25 8.07
C GLY A 342 -24.35 -19.23 9.51
N GLU A 343 -24.45 -20.39 10.18
CA GLU A 343 -24.89 -20.47 11.57
C GLU A 343 -23.85 -19.92 12.55
N ARG A 344 -22.57 -19.96 12.18
CA ARG A 344 -21.45 -19.52 13.01
C ARG A 344 -20.58 -18.49 12.31
N PRO A 345 -20.09 -17.46 13.03
CA PRO A 345 -19.09 -16.55 12.49
C PRO A 345 -17.76 -17.28 12.24
N ILE A 346 -16.88 -16.68 11.43
CA ILE A 346 -15.53 -17.16 11.19
C ILE A 346 -14.81 -17.39 12.53
N GLN A 347 -14.20 -18.57 12.70
CA GLN A 347 -13.39 -18.89 13.86
C GLN A 347 -11.91 -18.88 13.48
N VAL A 348 -11.11 -18.12 14.23
CA VAL A 348 -9.66 -18.04 14.03
C VAL A 348 -9.01 -19.19 14.80
N GLN A 349 -8.44 -20.16 14.10
CA GLN A 349 -7.76 -21.30 14.74
C GLN A 349 -6.35 -20.92 15.17
N HIS A 350 -5.63 -20.24 14.28
CA HIS A 350 -4.28 -19.74 14.52
C HIS A 350 -4.06 -18.46 13.74
N TRP A 351 -3.17 -17.59 14.23
CA TRP A 351 -2.66 -16.45 13.49
C TRP A 351 -1.24 -16.11 13.95
N SER A 352 -0.47 -15.51 13.05
CA SER A 352 0.86 -15.00 13.33
C SER A 352 1.17 -13.75 12.50
N MET A 353 2.13 -12.95 12.97
CA MET A 353 2.62 -11.76 12.29
C MET A 353 4.14 -11.71 12.43
N GLY A 354 4.85 -11.41 11.36
CA GLY A 354 6.31 -11.39 11.35
C GLY A 354 6.88 -11.16 9.95
N THR A 355 8.17 -11.39 9.79
CA THR A 355 8.82 -11.40 8.47
C THR A 355 8.32 -12.56 7.62
N LYS A 356 8.45 -12.50 6.29
CA LYS A 356 8.05 -13.62 5.40
C LYS A 356 8.70 -14.93 5.84
N THR A 357 9.98 -14.87 6.18
CA THR A 357 10.75 -16.03 6.63
C THR A 357 10.22 -16.64 7.93
N GLU A 358 9.70 -15.83 8.86
CA GLU A 358 9.10 -16.32 10.10
C GLU A 358 7.75 -16.99 9.87
N ILE A 359 6.92 -16.40 8.99
CA ILE A 359 5.62 -16.97 8.58
C ILE A 359 5.81 -18.31 7.86
N ASP A 360 6.77 -18.41 6.94
CA ASP A 360 7.00 -19.67 6.20
C ASP A 360 7.48 -20.80 7.13
N ARG A 361 8.29 -20.47 8.15
CA ARG A 361 8.74 -21.44 9.15
C ARG A 361 7.60 -21.94 10.03
N SER A 362 6.70 -21.06 10.46
CA SER A 362 5.55 -21.46 11.29
C SER A 362 4.59 -22.34 10.50
N GLY A 363 4.36 -22.06 9.22
CA GLY A 363 3.56 -22.91 8.32
C GLY A 363 4.16 -24.29 8.10
N SER A 364 5.49 -24.38 7.92
CA SER A 364 6.18 -25.66 7.70
C SER A 364 6.20 -26.61 8.91
N ALA A 365 6.03 -26.07 10.13
CA ALA A 365 6.02 -26.86 11.36
C ALA A 365 4.66 -27.49 11.68
N ALA A 366 3.61 -27.12 10.94
CA ALA A 366 2.23 -27.59 11.14
C ALA A 366 1.79 -28.66 10.10
N ALA A 367 2.64 -28.99 9.12
CA ALA A 367 2.36 -29.94 8.04
C ALA A 367 2.87 -31.37 8.32
#